data_AF-A0A1Y1XY38-F1
#
_entry.id   AF-A0A1Y1XY38-F1
#
_cell.length_a   1.000
_cell.length_b   1.000
_cell.length_c   1.000
_cell.angle_alpha   90.00
_cell.angle_beta   90.00
_cell.angle_gamma   90.00
#
_symmetry.space_group_name_H-M   'P 1'
#
loop_
_entity.id
_entity.type
_entity.pdbx_description
1 polymer ?
#
loop_
_entity_poly.entity_id
_entity_poly.type
_entity_poly.pdbx_seq_one_letter_code
_entity_poly.pdbx_strand_id
1 'polypeptide(L)'
;MLDTAGNTFLELRVECQMLPKLDFFSESDPVVIMSLRSDEPPNLWLEFGRTEVIQDTPNPRFTKCFVLRGKETQLRFDAFDIDNESDNMEEQDYIGFLETSLEDILLTKGRILTQPLINPERDFSGEITLIAEEMADTPEKVTFRFAAESIEVNHASYFFEIYRRRKDGRSVVVYRSNPCKKSSSITWEPFTISLGMLVYGDLYQDFTVQLFGFNKNGGNIYAVHPSEATKTNDHVR
;
A
#
# COMPACT_ATOMS: atom_id res chain seq x y z
N MET A 1 14.30 7.10 22.65
CA MET A 1 13.42 8.28 22.73
C MET A 1 12.72 8.37 21.40
N LEU A 2 11.38 8.47 21.39
CA LEU A 2 10.66 8.90 20.20
C LEU A 2 11.20 10.30 19.86
N ASP A 3 11.60 10.53 18.61
CA ASP A 3 11.91 11.89 18.18
C ASP A 3 10.59 12.65 18.10
N THR A 4 10.21 13.26 19.21
CA THR A 4 9.02 14.10 19.38
C THR A 4 9.24 15.50 18.80
N ALA A 5 10.37 15.77 18.13
CA ALA A 5 10.50 16.93 17.28
C ALA A 5 9.51 16.76 16.12
N GLY A 6 8.48 17.60 16.06
CA GLY A 6 7.34 17.50 15.13
C GLY A 6 7.64 17.67 13.64
N ASN A 7 8.79 17.19 13.16
CA ASN A 7 9.25 17.21 11.78
C ASN A 7 9.37 15.80 11.16
N THR A 8 8.94 14.74 11.85
CA THR A 8 9.06 13.38 11.31
C THR A 8 7.78 12.98 10.57
N PHE A 9 7.94 12.53 9.32
CA PHE A 9 6.87 11.88 8.57
C PHE A 9 6.79 10.41 8.94
N LEU A 10 5.57 9.94 9.10
CA LEU A 10 5.25 8.55 9.40
C LEU A 10 4.49 7.94 8.24
N GLU A 11 5.07 6.89 7.68
CA GLU A 11 4.39 5.99 6.75
C GLU A 11 3.58 4.98 7.56
N LEU A 12 2.28 4.94 7.34
CA LEU A 12 1.40 3.90 7.86
C LEU A 12 0.96 2.98 6.72
N ARG A 13 1.36 1.72 6.82
CA ARG A 13 0.91 0.65 5.91
C ARG A 13 -0.16 -0.19 6.58
N VAL A 14 -1.04 -0.71 5.74
CA VAL A 14 -2.15 -1.55 6.16
C VAL A 14 -2.06 -2.89 5.45
N GLU A 15 -2.24 -3.96 6.22
CA GLU A 15 -2.51 -5.31 5.72
C GLU A 15 -3.74 -5.83 6.46
N CYS A 16 -4.58 -6.64 5.81
CA CYS A 16 -5.62 -7.38 6.50
C CYS A 16 -5.43 -8.89 6.31
N GLN A 17 -6.03 -9.68 7.21
CA GLN A 17 -6.00 -11.13 7.16
C GLN A 17 -7.36 -11.69 7.54
N MET A 18 -7.71 -12.83 6.92
CA MET A 18 -8.94 -13.58 7.22
C MET A 18 -10.20 -12.71 7.12
N LEU A 19 -10.26 -11.80 6.15
CA LEU A 19 -11.47 -11.03 5.89
C LEU A 19 -12.62 -11.99 5.51
N PRO A 20 -13.85 -11.70 5.96
CA PRO A 20 -14.99 -12.54 5.67
C PRO A 20 -15.33 -12.46 4.18
N LYS A 21 -15.78 -13.57 3.62
CA LYS A 21 -16.34 -13.60 2.27
C LYS A 21 -17.76 -13.02 2.32
N LEU A 22 -17.97 -11.83 1.73
CA LEU A 22 -19.30 -11.21 1.68
C LEU A 22 -20.02 -11.50 0.35
N ASP A 23 -19.23 -11.75 -0.69
CA ASP A 23 -19.70 -12.21 -2.00
C ASP A 23 -20.12 -13.69 -2.06
N PHE A 24 -21.13 -13.99 -2.88
CA PHE A 24 -21.58 -15.38 -3.10
C PHE A 24 -20.58 -16.21 -3.92
N PHE A 25 -19.96 -15.61 -4.95
CA PHE A 25 -19.19 -16.32 -5.96
C PHE A 25 -17.68 -16.03 -5.93
N SER A 26 -17.23 -15.01 -5.21
CA SER A 26 -15.85 -14.52 -5.11
C SER A 26 -15.46 -14.24 -3.66
N GLU A 27 -14.17 -14.22 -3.36
CA GLU A 27 -13.67 -13.58 -2.14
C GLU A 27 -13.88 -12.06 -2.22
N SER A 28 -13.72 -11.37 -1.10
CA SER A 28 -13.88 -9.92 -1.05
C SER A 28 -12.87 -9.17 -1.92
N ASP A 29 -13.29 -7.99 -2.38
CA ASP A 29 -12.54 -6.93 -3.04
C ASP A 29 -12.24 -5.79 -2.04
N PRO A 30 -11.36 -5.99 -1.04
CA PRO A 30 -11.22 -5.08 0.09
C PRO A 30 -10.60 -3.73 -0.25
N VAL A 31 -11.11 -2.70 0.45
CA VAL A 31 -10.50 -1.36 0.58
C VAL A 31 -10.48 -0.93 2.05
N VAL A 32 -9.51 -0.12 2.45
CA VAL A 32 -9.44 0.49 3.78
C VAL A 32 -9.44 2.01 3.69
N ILE A 33 -10.33 2.64 4.45
CA ILE A 33 -10.42 4.09 4.63
C ILE A 33 -9.79 4.44 5.97
N MET A 34 -8.81 5.34 5.96
CA MET A 34 -8.29 5.93 7.19
C MET A 34 -8.94 7.29 7.42
N SER A 35 -9.39 7.52 8.65
CA SER A 35 -9.94 8.79 9.12
C SER A 35 -9.19 9.29 10.36
N LEU A 36 -9.15 10.61 10.51
CA LEU A 36 -8.62 11.29 11.69
C LEU A 36 -9.76 11.84 12.53
N ARG A 37 -9.62 11.80 13.85
CA ARG A 37 -10.59 12.45 14.74
C ARG A 37 -10.41 13.96 14.67
N SER A 38 -11.49 14.69 14.41
CA SER A 38 -11.51 16.14 14.47
C SER A 38 -11.44 16.64 15.90
N ASP A 39 -10.69 17.71 16.12
CA ASP A 39 -10.70 18.48 17.36
C ASP A 39 -12.02 19.27 17.50
N GLU A 40 -12.55 19.77 16.38
CA GLU A 40 -13.78 20.58 16.32
C GLU A 40 -14.62 20.24 15.06
N PRO A 41 -15.84 19.69 15.19
CA PRO A 41 -16.47 19.23 16.43
C PRO A 41 -15.81 17.93 16.95
N PRO A 42 -15.73 17.77 18.28
CA PRO A 42 -15.20 16.55 18.87
C PRO A 42 -16.08 15.35 18.49
N ASN A 43 -15.45 14.19 18.21
CA ASN A 43 -16.06 12.93 17.76
C ASN A 43 -16.45 12.86 16.28
N LEU A 44 -16.12 13.87 15.47
CA LEU A 44 -16.22 13.72 14.02
C LEU A 44 -14.99 13.01 13.46
N TRP A 45 -15.19 11.97 12.65
CA TRP A 45 -14.14 11.33 11.88
C TRP A 45 -14.07 11.96 10.49
N LEU A 46 -12.89 12.47 10.12
CA LEU A 46 -12.63 13.09 8.83
C LEU A 46 -11.79 12.14 7.98
N GLU A 47 -12.28 11.79 6.80
CA GLU A 47 -11.55 10.94 5.86
C GLU A 47 -10.18 11.57 5.53
N PHE A 48 -9.11 10.83 5.81
CA PHE A 48 -7.75 11.18 5.42
C PHE A 48 -7.42 10.65 4.03
N GLY A 49 -7.89 9.44 3.74
CA GLY A 49 -7.82 8.83 2.42
C GLY A 49 -8.13 7.35 2.44
N ARG A 50 -8.02 6.73 1.26
CA ARG A 50 -8.33 5.31 1.03
C ARG A 50 -7.13 4.58 0.44
N THR A 51 -7.00 3.28 0.70
CA THR A 51 -6.10 2.39 -0.04
C THR A 51 -6.60 2.17 -1.47
N GLU A 52 -5.87 1.40 -2.28
CA GLU A 52 -6.46 0.76 -3.45
C GLU A 52 -7.43 -0.36 -3.07
N VAL A 53 -8.28 -0.76 -4.02
CA VAL A 53 -9.06 -2.00 -3.98
C VAL A 53 -8.17 -3.15 -4.44
N ILE A 54 -8.16 -4.27 -3.71
CA ILE A 54 -7.47 -5.48 -4.14
C ILE A 54 -8.51 -6.55 -4.40
N GLN A 55 -8.55 -7.10 -5.61
CA GLN A 55 -9.59 -8.04 -6.01
C GLN A 55 -9.40 -9.45 -5.44
N ASP A 56 -10.50 -10.10 -5.07
CA ASP A 56 -10.65 -11.52 -4.78
C ASP A 56 -9.61 -12.03 -3.76
N THR A 57 -9.51 -11.37 -2.60
CA THR A 57 -8.58 -11.78 -1.55
C THR A 57 -9.05 -11.55 -0.12
N PRO A 58 -8.97 -12.58 0.76
CA PRO A 58 -9.23 -12.41 2.18
C PRO A 58 -8.00 -11.87 2.96
N ASN A 59 -6.85 -11.69 2.30
CA ASN A 59 -5.59 -11.28 2.95
C ASN A 59 -4.87 -10.14 2.19
N PRO A 60 -5.53 -8.98 2.00
CA PRO A 60 -4.97 -7.88 1.23
C PRO A 60 -3.71 -7.29 1.88
N ARG A 61 -2.71 -7.02 1.05
CA ARG A 61 -1.54 -6.21 1.41
C ARG A 61 -1.53 -4.96 0.55
N PHE A 62 -1.91 -3.83 1.13
CA PHE A 62 -2.06 -2.59 0.38
C PHE A 62 -0.70 -1.96 0.08
N THR A 63 -0.54 -1.53 -1.17
CA THR A 63 0.63 -0.80 -1.66
C THR A 63 0.54 0.67 -1.28
N LYS A 64 -0.65 1.25 -1.37
CA LYS A 64 -0.88 2.64 -0.94
C LYS A 64 -0.79 2.72 0.58
N CYS A 65 0.04 3.63 1.05
CA CYS A 65 0.23 3.94 2.47
C CYS A 65 -0.34 5.33 2.79
N PHE A 66 -0.56 5.57 4.08
CA PHE A 66 -0.92 6.88 4.60
C PHE A 66 0.33 7.59 5.15
N VAL A 67 0.43 8.90 4.94
CA VAL A 67 1.63 9.67 5.30
C VAL A 67 1.22 10.76 6.26
N LEU A 68 1.48 10.52 7.54
CA LEU A 68 1.13 11.41 8.64
C LEU A 68 2.34 12.26 9.05
N ARG A 69 2.05 13.42 9.63
CA ARG A 69 2.99 14.16 10.47
C ARG A 69 2.74 13.75 11.92
N GLY A 70 3.77 13.67 12.76
CA GLY A 70 3.65 13.10 14.12
C GLY A 70 2.68 13.78 15.12
N LYS A 71 1.81 14.72 14.69
CA LYS A 71 0.79 15.37 15.52
C LYS A 71 -0.57 14.67 15.46
N GLU A 72 -0.80 13.80 14.48
CA GLU A 72 -2.08 13.10 14.35
C GLU A 72 -2.15 11.96 15.38
N THR A 73 -3.09 12.04 16.32
CA THR A 73 -3.09 11.15 17.50
C THR A 73 -4.16 10.07 17.46
N GLN A 74 -5.32 10.30 16.85
CA GLN A 74 -6.47 9.40 16.88
C GLN A 74 -6.84 9.00 15.46
N LEU A 75 -6.80 7.69 15.21
CA LEU A 75 -6.92 7.09 13.89
C LEU A 75 -8.08 6.11 13.90
N ARG A 76 -8.85 6.10 12.82
CA ARG A 76 -9.85 5.07 12.56
C ARG A 76 -9.62 4.48 11.18
N PHE A 77 -9.71 3.16 11.09
CA PHE A 77 -9.58 2.40 9.85
C PHE A 77 -10.87 1.62 9.65
N ASP A 78 -11.61 1.92 8.58
CA ASP A 78 -12.82 1.21 8.19
C ASP A 78 -12.52 0.37 6.94
N ALA A 79 -12.80 -0.94 7.01
CA ALA A 79 -12.65 -1.88 5.91
C ALA A 79 -14.00 -2.15 5.25
N PHE A 80 -14.01 -2.15 3.91
CA PHE A 80 -15.18 -2.42 3.08
C PHE A 80 -14.83 -3.45 2.01
N ASP A 81 -15.84 -4.19 1.58
CA ASP A 81 -15.86 -5.01 0.38
C ASP A 81 -16.51 -4.22 -0.76
N ILE A 82 -15.87 -4.13 -1.92
CA ILE A 82 -16.33 -3.30 -3.04
C ILE A 82 -17.04 -4.16 -4.08
N ASP A 83 -18.38 -4.09 -4.09
CA ASP A 83 -19.21 -4.94 -4.95
C ASP A 83 -19.56 -4.29 -6.30
N ASN A 84 -19.43 -2.97 -6.38
CA ASN A 84 -19.88 -2.21 -7.55
C ASN A 84 -18.99 -0.99 -7.84
N GLU A 85 -19.20 -0.35 -8.99
CA GLU A 85 -18.41 0.81 -9.45
C GLU A 85 -18.75 2.14 -8.74
N SER A 86 -19.66 2.12 -7.74
CA SER A 86 -20.05 3.34 -7.01
C SER A 86 -18.96 3.76 -6.03
N ASP A 87 -18.58 5.04 -6.07
CA ASP A 87 -17.69 5.65 -5.08
C ASP A 87 -18.38 5.89 -3.72
N ASN A 88 -19.71 5.67 -3.64
CA ASN A 88 -20.48 5.81 -2.41
C ASN A 88 -20.26 4.60 -1.48
N MET A 89 -19.60 4.84 -0.34
CA MET A 89 -19.26 3.77 0.62
C MET A 89 -20.47 3.24 1.40
N GLU A 90 -21.59 3.97 1.42
CA GLU A 90 -22.85 3.47 1.99
C GLU A 90 -23.49 2.36 1.13
N GLU A 91 -23.06 2.22 -0.13
CA GLU A 91 -23.52 1.19 -1.07
C GLU A 91 -22.58 -0.01 -1.13
N GLN A 92 -21.53 -0.02 -0.32
CA GLN A 92 -20.51 -1.08 -0.25
C GLN A 92 -20.66 -1.91 1.03
N ASP A 93 -20.22 -3.15 0.98
CA ASP A 93 -20.41 -4.09 2.07
C ASP A 93 -19.42 -3.84 3.21
N TYR A 94 -19.93 -3.42 4.37
CA TYR A 94 -19.09 -3.09 5.51
C TYR A 94 -18.47 -4.33 6.15
N ILE A 95 -17.14 -4.36 6.28
CA ILE A 95 -16.42 -5.48 6.90
C ILE A 95 -16.27 -5.23 8.41
N GLY A 96 -15.74 -4.07 8.80
CA GLY A 96 -15.51 -3.70 10.20
C GLY A 96 -14.48 -2.57 10.34
N PHE A 97 -14.15 -2.19 11.58
CA PHE A 97 -13.21 -1.11 11.85
C PHE A 97 -12.19 -1.40 12.96
N LEU A 98 -11.15 -0.59 12.99
CA LEU A 98 -10.26 -0.42 14.13
C LEU A 98 -10.14 1.07 14.46
N GLU A 99 -10.43 1.44 15.71
CA GLU A 99 -10.03 2.73 16.28
C GLU A 99 -8.77 2.53 17.13
N THR A 100 -7.75 3.37 16.94
CA THR A 100 -6.48 3.30 17.67
C THR A 100 -5.80 4.67 17.73
N SER A 101 -4.70 4.77 18.46
CA SER A 101 -3.85 5.96 18.45
C SER A 101 -2.53 5.73 17.73
N LEU A 102 -1.93 6.81 17.23
CA LEU A 102 -0.59 6.74 16.67
C LEU A 102 0.43 6.28 17.71
N GLU A 103 0.25 6.68 18.97
CA GLU A 103 1.08 6.25 20.09
C GLU A 103 1.02 4.74 20.30
N ASP A 104 -0.19 4.15 20.29
CA ASP A 104 -0.36 2.70 20.45
C ASP A 104 0.41 1.94 19.38
N ILE A 105 0.37 2.39 18.12
CA ILE A 105 1.13 1.76 17.03
C ILE A 105 2.63 1.89 17.28
N LEU A 106 3.12 3.09 17.61
CA LEU A 106 4.56 3.37 17.77
C LEU A 106 5.19 2.69 18.98
N LEU A 107 4.40 2.39 20.02
CA LEU A 107 4.86 1.69 21.22
C LEU A 107 4.95 0.16 21.04
N THR A 108 4.34 -0.41 20.00
CA THR A 108 4.47 -1.85 19.72
C THR A 108 5.88 -2.25 19.30
N LYS A 109 6.24 -3.51 19.57
CA LYS A 109 7.51 -4.08 19.12
C LYS A 109 7.57 -4.07 17.59
N GLY A 110 8.59 -3.41 17.05
CA GLY A 110 8.76 -3.27 15.60
C GLY A 110 7.77 -2.32 14.94
N ARG A 111 6.95 -1.59 15.73
CA ARG A 111 5.93 -0.66 15.25
C ARG A 111 4.90 -1.33 14.34
N ILE A 112 4.47 -2.52 14.76
CA ILE A 112 3.51 -3.37 14.09
C ILE A 112 2.39 -3.67 15.09
N LEU A 113 1.19 -3.14 14.82
CA LEU A 113 -0.01 -3.37 15.60
C LEU A 113 -0.96 -4.26 14.80
N THR A 114 -1.24 -5.46 15.28
CA THR A 114 -2.29 -6.35 14.72
C THR A 114 -3.44 -6.43 15.71
N GLN A 115 -4.66 -6.19 15.24
CA GLN A 115 -5.90 -6.23 16.03
C GLN A 115 -7.05 -6.81 15.22
N PRO A 116 -8.05 -7.44 15.86
CA PRO A 116 -9.28 -7.83 15.19
C PRO A 116 -10.05 -6.59 14.70
N LEU A 117 -10.71 -6.71 13.55
CA LEU A 117 -11.70 -5.73 13.10
C LEU A 117 -12.99 -5.90 13.90
N ILE A 118 -13.54 -4.77 14.36
CA ILE A 118 -14.77 -4.71 15.12
C ILE A 118 -15.94 -4.51 14.15
N ASN A 119 -16.95 -5.37 14.23
CA ASN A 119 -18.22 -5.20 13.55
C ASN A 119 -19.36 -5.61 14.50
N PRO A 120 -20.29 -4.71 14.88
CA PRO A 120 -21.39 -5.04 15.79
C PRO A 120 -22.33 -6.15 15.27
N GLU A 121 -22.35 -6.40 13.97
CA GLU A 121 -23.26 -7.34 13.32
C GLU A 121 -22.62 -8.72 13.08
N ARG A 122 -21.32 -8.89 13.41
CA ARG A 122 -20.57 -10.12 13.15
C ARG A 122 -19.61 -10.46 14.30
N ASP A 123 -19.50 -11.75 14.62
CA ASP A 123 -18.59 -12.21 15.68
C ASP A 123 -17.11 -12.09 15.29
N PHE A 124 -16.79 -12.19 13.99
CA PHE A 124 -15.44 -12.09 13.47
C PHE A 124 -15.45 -11.44 12.08
N SER A 125 -14.60 -10.42 11.90
CA SER A 125 -14.46 -9.65 10.66
C SER A 125 -13.03 -9.61 10.14
N GLY A 126 -12.19 -10.58 10.52
CA GLY A 126 -10.78 -10.59 10.17
C GLY A 126 -9.93 -9.75 11.11
N GLU A 127 -8.65 -9.62 10.76
CA GLU A 127 -7.66 -8.84 11.49
C GLU A 127 -7.05 -7.77 10.58
N ILE A 128 -6.74 -6.61 11.16
CA ILE A 128 -6.00 -5.53 10.53
C ILE A 128 -4.62 -5.40 11.18
N THR A 129 -3.59 -5.25 10.35
CA THR A 129 -2.21 -4.99 10.76
C THR A 129 -1.77 -3.63 10.26
N LEU A 130 -1.40 -2.76 11.20
CA LEU A 130 -0.87 -1.43 10.96
C LEU A 130 0.64 -1.45 11.19
N ILE A 131 1.40 -0.92 10.23
CA ILE A 131 2.87 -0.90 10.28
C ILE A 131 3.33 0.54 10.13
N ALA A 132 4.02 1.07 11.14
CA ALA A 132 4.53 2.44 11.14
C ALA A 132 6.04 2.49 10.88
N GLU A 133 6.45 3.27 9.87
CA GLU A 133 7.86 3.54 9.57
C GLU A 133 8.12 5.05 9.52
N GLU A 134 9.19 5.48 10.19
CA GLU A 134 9.69 6.85 10.03
C GLU A 134 10.41 7.00 8.70
N MET A 135 10.14 8.13 8.05
CA MET A 135 10.83 8.54 6.84
C MET A 135 11.43 9.91 7.04
N ALA A 136 12.54 10.17 6.35
CA ALA A 136 13.10 11.51 6.27
C ALA A 136 12.08 12.49 5.68
N ASP A 137 11.90 13.64 6.33
CA ASP A 137 11.27 14.82 5.72
C ASP A 137 12.25 15.44 4.72
N THR A 138 12.27 14.87 3.52
CA THR A 138 13.06 15.38 2.41
C THR A 138 12.15 15.89 1.28
N PRO A 139 12.37 17.12 0.78
CA PRO A 139 11.68 17.61 -0.39
C PRO A 139 12.20 16.96 -1.69
N GLU A 140 13.32 16.23 -1.62
CA GLU A 140 13.97 15.63 -2.77
C GLU A 140 13.12 14.51 -3.38
N LYS A 141 13.02 14.54 -4.70
CA LYS A 141 12.27 13.59 -5.51
C LYS A 141 13.12 13.13 -6.66
N VAL A 142 12.90 11.90 -7.09
CA VAL A 142 13.52 11.31 -8.26
C VAL A 142 12.43 10.98 -9.28
N THR A 143 12.71 11.28 -10.54
CA THR A 143 11.85 10.91 -11.67
C THR A 143 12.50 9.75 -12.41
N PHE A 144 11.76 8.65 -12.53
CA PHE A 144 12.21 7.47 -13.28
C PHE A 144 11.51 7.39 -14.63
N ARG A 145 12.22 6.75 -15.57
CA ARG A 145 11.66 6.27 -16.84
C ARG A 145 12.09 4.83 -16.99
N PHE A 146 11.13 3.91 -16.97
CA PHE A 146 11.41 2.49 -17.15
C PHE A 146 10.90 2.01 -18.49
N ALA A 147 11.69 1.13 -19.08
CA ALA A 147 11.32 0.36 -20.25
C ALA A 147 11.77 -1.09 -20.04
N ALA A 148 11.05 -2.01 -20.67
CA ALA A 148 11.42 -3.41 -20.75
C ALA A 148 11.39 -3.81 -22.22
N GLU A 149 12.44 -4.49 -22.65
CA GLU A 149 12.65 -4.93 -24.03
C GLU A 149 12.80 -6.44 -24.05
N SER A 150 12.58 -7.04 -25.23
CA SER A 150 12.71 -8.49 -25.43
C SER A 150 11.82 -9.31 -24.49
N ILE A 151 10.65 -8.79 -24.12
CA ILE A 151 9.70 -9.48 -23.24
C ILE A 151 8.95 -10.54 -24.04
N GLU A 152 8.89 -11.77 -23.52
CA GLU A 152 7.96 -12.78 -24.02
C GLU A 152 6.51 -12.37 -23.74
N VAL A 153 5.71 -12.22 -24.80
CA VAL A 153 4.35 -11.65 -24.74
C VAL A 153 3.32 -12.72 -24.36
N ASN A 154 3.48 -13.29 -23.17
CA ASN A 154 2.65 -14.37 -22.63
C ASN A 154 1.47 -13.87 -21.76
N HIS A 155 1.46 -12.58 -21.40
CA HIS A 155 0.45 -11.96 -20.56
C HIS A 155 -0.34 -10.87 -21.32
N ALA A 156 -1.51 -10.50 -20.79
CA ALA A 156 -2.39 -9.52 -21.42
C ALA A 156 -1.94 -8.06 -21.20
N SER A 157 -1.32 -7.82 -20.06
CA SER A 157 -0.69 -6.56 -19.69
C SER A 157 0.48 -6.80 -18.74
N TYR A 158 1.36 -5.82 -18.64
CA TYR A 158 2.54 -5.86 -17.79
C TYR A 158 2.65 -4.58 -16.97
N PHE A 159 3.12 -4.71 -15.74
CA PHE A 159 3.41 -3.60 -14.83
C PHE A 159 4.66 -3.94 -14.04
N PHE A 160 5.30 -2.94 -13.44
CA PHE A 160 6.40 -3.19 -12.52
C PHE A 160 6.07 -2.66 -11.13
N GLU A 161 6.79 -3.19 -10.15
CA GLU A 161 6.76 -2.73 -8.79
C GLU A 161 8.16 -2.42 -8.31
N ILE A 162 8.25 -1.41 -7.45
CA ILE A 162 9.47 -1.05 -6.74
C ILE A 162 9.31 -1.46 -5.30
N TYR A 163 10.26 -2.24 -4.81
CA TYR A 163 10.33 -2.78 -3.47
C TYR A 163 11.44 -2.11 -2.66
N ARG A 164 11.08 -1.60 -1.48
CA ARG A 164 12.02 -1.12 -0.47
C ARG A 164 12.17 -2.19 0.61
N ARG A 165 13.41 -2.52 0.98
CA ARG A 165 13.68 -3.43 2.11
C ARG A 165 13.50 -2.66 3.43
N ARG A 166 12.69 -3.21 4.33
CA ARG A 166 12.47 -2.72 5.68
C ARG A 166 13.56 -3.17 6.64
N LYS A 167 13.63 -2.52 7.81
CA LYS A 167 14.57 -2.87 8.89
C LYS A 167 14.38 -4.29 9.43
N ASP A 168 13.16 -4.81 9.38
CA ASP A 168 12.83 -6.19 9.78
C ASP A 168 13.20 -7.24 8.70
N GLY A 169 13.76 -6.81 7.57
CA GLY A 169 14.17 -7.66 6.47
C GLY A 169 13.08 -7.98 5.46
N ARG A 170 11.81 -7.62 5.72
CA ARG A 170 10.71 -7.77 4.75
C ARG A 170 10.82 -6.69 3.68
N SER A 171 10.34 -6.97 2.48
CA SER A 171 10.24 -5.96 1.42
C SER A 171 8.80 -5.45 1.32
N VAL A 172 8.64 -4.17 1.00
CA VAL A 172 7.34 -3.53 0.78
C VAL A 172 7.33 -2.82 -0.55
N VAL A 173 6.18 -2.83 -1.22
CA VAL A 173 5.99 -2.08 -2.47
C VAL A 173 5.84 -0.59 -2.12
N VAL A 174 6.71 0.23 -2.72
CA VAL A 174 6.68 1.70 -2.58
C VAL A 174 6.16 2.39 -3.84
N TYR A 175 6.11 1.66 -4.96
CA TYR A 175 5.51 2.13 -6.20
C TYR A 175 5.04 0.94 -7.04
N ARG A 176 3.88 1.07 -7.68
CA ARG A 176 3.37 0.16 -8.70
C ARG A 176 2.99 0.99 -9.93
N SER A 177 3.43 0.56 -11.11
CA SER A 177 3.09 1.23 -12.36
C SER A 177 1.66 0.91 -12.81
N ASN A 178 1.08 1.77 -13.64
CA ASN A 178 -0.10 1.38 -14.40
C ASN A 178 0.24 0.21 -15.34
N PRO A 179 -0.69 -0.74 -15.57
CA PRO A 179 -0.47 -1.80 -16.54
C PRO A 179 -0.40 -1.27 -17.97
N CYS A 180 0.63 -1.67 -18.71
CA CYS A 180 0.76 -1.44 -20.14
C CYS A 180 0.29 -2.67 -20.92
N LYS A 181 -0.37 -2.44 -22.07
CA LYS A 181 -0.84 -3.53 -22.94
C LYS A 181 0.35 -4.36 -23.44
N LYS A 182 0.07 -5.64 -23.69
CA LYS A 182 1.05 -6.61 -24.19
C LYS A 182 1.85 -6.09 -25.39
N SER A 183 3.17 -6.13 -25.29
CA SER A 183 4.15 -5.77 -26.32
C SER A 183 5.49 -6.41 -25.97
N SER A 184 6.33 -6.68 -26.97
CA SER A 184 7.70 -7.17 -26.75
C SER A 184 8.67 -6.06 -26.31
N SER A 185 8.25 -4.81 -26.48
CA SER A 185 8.93 -3.61 -25.97
C SER A 185 7.88 -2.70 -25.33
N ILE A 186 8.06 -2.39 -24.05
CA ILE A 186 7.14 -1.60 -23.24
C ILE A 186 7.93 -0.45 -22.64
N THR A 187 7.39 0.76 -22.78
CA THR A 187 7.85 1.94 -22.04
C THR A 187 6.70 2.40 -21.18
N TRP A 188 6.93 2.52 -19.86
CA TRP A 188 5.93 3.08 -18.96
C TRP A 188 6.05 4.60 -18.91
N GLU A 189 4.93 5.26 -18.60
CA GLU A 189 4.93 6.69 -18.35
C GLU A 189 5.92 7.05 -17.22
N PRO A 190 6.66 8.17 -17.36
CA PRO A 190 7.53 8.64 -16.29
C PRO A 190 6.74 8.86 -15.00
N PHE A 191 7.35 8.53 -13.87
CA PHE A 191 6.75 8.79 -12.56
C PHE A 191 7.78 9.40 -11.62
N THR A 192 7.28 10.10 -10.59
CA THR A 192 8.10 10.78 -9.60
C THR A 192 7.75 10.27 -8.20
N ILE A 193 8.78 9.93 -7.43
CA ILE A 193 8.67 9.45 -6.04
C ILE A 193 9.64 10.24 -5.15
N SER A 194 9.28 10.49 -3.89
CA SER A 194 10.20 11.12 -2.94
C SER A 194 11.29 10.16 -2.51
N LEU A 195 12.49 10.67 -2.19
CA LEU A 195 13.57 9.82 -1.67
C LEU A 195 13.21 9.22 -0.30
N GLY A 196 12.41 9.93 0.50
CA GLY A 196 11.86 9.41 1.76
C GLY A 196 11.03 8.13 1.54
N MET A 197 10.16 8.12 0.53
CA MET A 197 9.37 6.93 0.19
C MET A 197 10.22 5.82 -0.43
N LEU A 198 11.14 6.16 -1.33
CA LEU A 198 11.90 5.15 -2.07
C LEU A 198 12.91 4.42 -1.19
N VAL A 199 13.66 5.16 -0.36
CA VAL A 199 14.85 4.66 0.36
C VAL A 199 15.03 5.30 1.75
N TYR A 200 13.94 5.76 2.39
CA TYR A 200 14.00 6.50 3.67
C TYR A 200 14.89 7.77 3.64
N GLY A 201 15.23 8.27 2.45
CA GLY A 201 16.20 9.37 2.27
C GLY A 201 17.67 8.94 2.22
N ASP A 202 17.98 7.65 2.33
CA ASP A 202 19.35 7.13 2.23
C ASP A 202 19.66 6.68 0.79
N LEU A 203 20.42 7.49 0.06
CA LEU A 203 20.82 7.21 -1.31
C LEU A 203 21.71 5.97 -1.48
N TYR A 204 22.28 5.43 -0.40
CA TYR A 204 23.06 4.19 -0.44
C TYR A 204 22.22 2.93 -0.23
N GLN A 205 20.94 3.07 0.11
CA GLN A 205 20.06 1.94 0.29
C GLN A 205 19.54 1.41 -1.05
N ASP A 206 19.68 0.11 -1.25
CA ASP A 206 19.15 -0.57 -2.44
C ASP A 206 17.62 -0.69 -2.40
N PHE A 207 17.01 -0.58 -3.57
CA PHE A 207 15.64 -1.00 -3.85
C PHE A 207 15.63 -2.04 -4.97
N THR A 208 14.57 -2.84 -5.05
CA THR A 208 14.40 -3.87 -6.08
C THR A 208 13.28 -3.48 -7.03
N VAL A 209 13.45 -3.70 -8.32
CA VAL A 209 12.37 -3.55 -9.31
C VAL A 209 12.00 -4.95 -9.81
N GLN A 210 10.71 -5.26 -9.84
CA GLN A 210 10.20 -6.53 -10.36
C GLN A 210 9.13 -6.26 -11.42
N LEU A 211 9.19 -7.02 -12.51
CA LEU A 211 8.20 -6.98 -13.60
C LEU A 211 7.15 -8.06 -13.36
N PHE A 212 5.88 -7.72 -13.62
CA PHE A 212 4.74 -8.60 -13.45
C PHE A 212 3.87 -8.63 -14.70
N GLY A 213 3.24 -9.78 -14.95
CA GLY A 213 2.27 -9.98 -16.03
C GLY A 213 0.87 -10.33 -15.49
N PHE A 214 -0.18 -9.78 -16.10
CA PHE A 214 -1.58 -10.02 -15.74
C PHE A 214 -2.31 -10.80 -16.85
N ASN A 215 -3.11 -11.80 -16.46
CA ASN A 215 -3.91 -12.62 -17.38
C ASN A 215 -5.40 -12.25 -17.37
N LYS A 216 -6.05 -12.30 -18.54
CA LYS A 216 -7.48 -11.91 -18.70
C LYS A 216 -8.50 -12.82 -18.01
N ASN A 217 -8.14 -14.07 -17.69
CA ASN A 217 -9.11 -15.10 -17.32
C ASN A 217 -9.15 -15.41 -15.81
N GLY A 218 -8.82 -14.44 -14.96
CA GLY A 218 -8.99 -14.58 -13.49
C GLY A 218 -7.85 -14.00 -12.67
N GLY A 219 -7.56 -12.71 -12.80
CA GLY A 219 -6.79 -11.93 -11.82
C GLY A 219 -5.31 -12.27 -11.61
N ASN A 220 -4.82 -13.39 -12.11
CA ASN A 220 -3.53 -13.94 -11.70
C ASN A 220 -2.35 -13.07 -12.16
N ILE A 221 -1.54 -12.65 -11.19
CA ILE A 221 -0.31 -11.89 -11.35
C ILE A 221 0.88 -12.85 -11.30
N TYR A 222 1.77 -12.77 -12.29
CA TYR A 222 3.00 -13.58 -12.35
C TYR A 222 4.23 -12.69 -12.30
N ALA A 223 5.16 -12.99 -11.39
CA ALA A 223 6.49 -12.39 -11.44
C ALA A 223 7.20 -12.87 -12.71
N VAL A 224 7.61 -11.92 -13.56
CA VAL A 224 8.39 -12.22 -14.76
C VAL A 224 9.85 -12.33 -14.32
N HIS A 225 10.40 -13.54 -14.40
CA HIS A 225 11.78 -13.77 -13.99
C HIS A 225 12.74 -12.95 -14.87
N PRO A 226 13.67 -12.19 -14.27
CA PRO A 226 14.70 -11.48 -15.01
C PRO A 226 15.74 -12.48 -15.47
N SER A 227 15.54 -13.12 -16.62
CA SER A 227 16.65 -13.84 -17.25
C SER A 227 17.70 -12.88 -17.83
N GLU A 228 17.40 -11.60 -18.09
CA GLU A 228 18.30 -10.73 -18.88
C GLU A 228 18.25 -9.22 -18.54
N ALA A 229 18.08 -8.82 -17.27
CA ALA A 229 18.15 -7.40 -16.90
C ALA A 229 19.60 -6.98 -16.55
N THR A 230 20.38 -6.56 -17.55
CA THR A 230 21.67 -5.88 -17.33
C THR A 230 21.44 -4.53 -16.67
N LYS A 231 21.95 -4.36 -15.44
CA LYS A 231 22.06 -3.05 -14.78
C LYS A 231 22.97 -2.13 -15.61
N THR A 232 22.42 -1.15 -16.30
CA THR A 232 23.19 0.04 -16.72
C THR A 232 23.12 1.07 -15.60
N ASN A 233 24.15 1.07 -14.75
CA ASN A 233 24.41 2.19 -13.84
C ASN A 233 24.91 3.37 -14.68
N ASP A 234 24.01 4.12 -15.30
CA ASP A 234 24.35 5.46 -15.77
C ASP A 234 24.04 6.46 -14.66
N HIS A 235 25.13 6.95 -14.07
CA HIS A 235 25.16 8.05 -13.13
C HIS A 235 24.40 9.26 -13.72
N VAL A 236 23.22 9.55 -13.17
CA VAL A 236 22.61 10.88 -13.32
C VAL A 236 23.22 11.74 -12.22
N ARG A 237 24.06 12.70 -12.63
CA ARG A 237 24.50 13.82 -11.78
C ARG A 237 23.36 14.79 -11.51
#